data_AF-A0A0F9DKQ1-F1
#
_entry.id   AF-A0A0F9DKQ1-F1
#
_cell.length_a   1.000
_cell.length_b   1.000
_cell.length_c   1.000
_cell.angle_alpha   90.00
_cell.angle_beta   90.00
_cell.angle_gamma   90.00
#
_symmetry.space_group_name_H-M   'P 1'
#
loop_
_entity.id
_entity.type
_entity.pdbx_description
1 polymer ?
#
loop_
_entity_poly.entity_id
_entity_poly.type
_entity_poly.pdbx_seq_one_letter_code
_entity_poly.pdbx_strand_id
1 'polypeptide(L)'
;MAMYEELCLIDVLAPMCREFTTERPIIIDEDHQVCLTKLRDPNTPWIGTRGHKERQCGKWRYFFSHWNFIPRGCRHCWKVVWTGKTLDQLFQIRQIQKEDNLVSKCGIELRPYTGKLGYYQAFWYTDLNGGLKGGRE
;
A
#
# COMPACT_ATOMS: atom_id res chain seq x y z
N MET A 1 -35.66 -10.86 12.18
CA MET A 1 -34.25 -10.75 11.75
C MET A 1 -33.52 -9.94 12.80
N ALA A 2 -32.30 -10.32 13.16
CA ALA A 2 -31.50 -9.52 14.09
C ALA A 2 -31.01 -8.26 13.37
N MET A 3 -30.92 -7.12 14.07
CA MET A 3 -30.48 -5.81 13.53
C MET A 3 -29.22 -5.90 12.64
N TYR A 4 -28.30 -6.82 12.94
CA TYR A 4 -27.08 -7.05 12.16
C TYR A 4 -27.35 -7.58 10.74
N GLU A 5 -28.34 -8.47 10.58
CA GLU A 5 -28.74 -9.02 9.28
C GLU A 5 -29.36 -7.95 8.39
N GLU A 6 -30.15 -7.04 8.98
CA GLU A 6 -30.72 -5.89 8.27
C GLU A 6 -29.63 -4.89 7.85
N LEU A 7 -28.66 -4.62 8.72
CA LEU A 7 -27.52 -3.75 8.40
C LEU A 7 -26.63 -4.32 7.30
N CYS A 8 -26.51 -5.65 7.17
CA CYS A 8 -25.78 -6.28 6.07
C CYS A 8 -26.44 -6.09 4.70
N LEU A 9 -27.75 -5.81 4.65
CA LEU A 9 -28.47 -5.54 3.40
C LEU A 9 -28.34 -4.09 2.93
N ILE A 10 -27.90 -3.19 3.82
CA ILE A 10 -27.74 -1.76 3.52
C ILE A 10 -26.30 -1.54 3.04
N ASP A 11 -26.17 -1.20 1.75
CA ASP A 11 -24.87 -0.82 1.18
C ASP A 11 -24.46 0.58 1.67
N VAL A 12 -23.82 0.61 2.83
CA VAL A 12 -23.25 1.84 3.41
C VAL A 12 -21.94 2.26 2.75
N LEU A 13 -21.32 1.38 1.95
CA LEU A 13 -20.00 1.61 1.37
C LEU A 13 -20.09 2.25 -0.02
N ALA A 14 -21.01 1.83 -0.89
CA ALA A 14 -21.13 2.38 -2.24
C ALA A 14 -21.34 3.89 -2.29
N PRO A 15 -22.18 4.51 -1.43
CA PRO A 15 -22.30 5.96 -1.38
C PRO A 15 -20.96 6.65 -1.06
N MET A 16 -20.17 6.07 -0.16
CA MET A 16 -18.84 6.58 0.19
C MET A 16 -17.83 6.37 -0.96
N CYS A 17 -17.85 5.21 -1.60
CA CYS A 17 -16.91 4.87 -2.68
C CYS A 17 -16.97 5.86 -3.86
N ARG A 18 -18.15 6.37 -4.21
CA ARG A 18 -18.31 7.34 -5.31
C ARG A 18 -17.50 8.63 -5.08
N GLU A 19 -17.46 9.12 -3.86
CA GLU A 19 -16.70 10.33 -3.48
C GLU A 19 -15.18 10.11 -3.49
N PHE A 20 -14.73 8.86 -3.33
CA PHE A 20 -13.32 8.50 -3.20
C PHE A 20 -12.67 7.97 -4.49
N THR A 21 -13.47 7.61 -5.50
CA THR A 21 -13.01 6.91 -6.73
C THR A 21 -12.99 7.78 -7.98
N THR A 22 -13.38 9.05 -7.90
CA THR A 22 -13.23 9.98 -9.02
C THR A 22 -11.75 10.14 -9.35
N GLU A 23 -11.34 9.76 -10.56
CA GLU A 23 -10.01 10.01 -11.07
C GLU A 23 -9.72 11.51 -10.97
N ARG A 24 -8.73 11.88 -10.16
CA ARG A 24 -8.31 13.27 -10.03
C ARG A 24 -7.12 13.53 -10.94
N PRO A 25 -7.12 14.64 -11.69
CA PRO A 25 -6.08 14.91 -12.68
C PRO A 25 -4.72 15.02 -12.02
N ILE A 26 -3.69 14.63 -12.78
CA ILE A 26 -2.31 14.96 -12.47
C ILE A 26 -2.15 16.46 -12.70
N ILE A 27 -1.68 17.18 -11.69
CA ILE A 27 -1.47 18.62 -11.78
C ILE A 27 0.04 18.84 -11.92
N ILE A 28 0.44 19.66 -12.88
CA ILE A 28 1.80 20.21 -12.93
C ILE A 28 1.69 21.63 -12.40
N ASP A 29 2.38 21.93 -11.31
CA ASP A 29 2.35 23.28 -10.72
C ASP A 29 3.25 24.26 -11.50
N GLU A 30 3.25 25.52 -11.07
CA GLU A 30 4.03 26.61 -11.67
C GLU A 30 5.55 26.34 -11.65
N ASP A 31 6.02 25.51 -10.70
CA ASP A 31 7.42 25.09 -10.56
C ASP A 31 7.74 23.82 -11.39
N HIS A 32 6.84 23.43 -12.29
CA HIS A 32 6.93 22.23 -13.12
C HIS A 32 7.03 20.91 -12.31
N GLN A 33 6.50 20.88 -11.09
CA GLN A 33 6.43 19.66 -10.30
C GLN A 33 5.14 18.89 -10.56
N VAL A 34 5.30 17.58 -10.77
CA VAL A 34 4.18 16.64 -10.85
C VAL A 34 3.57 16.44 -9.46
N CYS A 35 2.38 17.00 -9.28
CA CYS A 35 1.53 16.87 -8.12
C CYS A 35 0.48 15.78 -8.35
N LEU A 36 0.57 14.70 -7.58
CA LEU A 36 -0.42 13.63 -7.58
C LEU A 36 -1.40 13.85 -6.43
N THR A 37 -2.69 13.93 -6.75
CA THR A 37 -3.71 13.97 -5.70
C THR A 37 -3.75 12.63 -4.99
N LYS A 38 -3.70 12.64 -3.65
CA LYS A 38 -3.82 11.41 -2.85
C LYS A 38 -5.23 10.83 -3.03
N LEU A 39 -5.32 9.67 -3.68
CA LEU A 39 -6.54 8.88 -3.72
C LEU A 39 -6.60 7.97 -2.48
N ARG A 40 -7.78 7.89 -1.87
CA ARG A 40 -8.10 6.86 -0.88
C ARG A 40 -8.95 5.82 -1.58
N ASP A 41 -8.37 4.69 -1.93
CA ASP A 41 -9.13 3.60 -2.52
C ASP A 41 -9.65 2.68 -1.40
N PRO A 42 -10.96 2.62 -1.12
CA PRO A 42 -11.50 1.71 -0.12
C PRO A 42 -11.28 0.22 -0.49
N ASN A 43 -11.02 -0.08 -1.77
CA ASN A 43 -10.72 -1.42 -2.26
C ASN A 43 -9.23 -1.73 -2.29
N THR A 44 -8.37 -0.86 -1.74
CA THR A 44 -6.94 -1.16 -1.64
C THR A 44 -6.71 -2.42 -0.80
N PRO A 45 -6.11 -3.49 -1.35
CA PRO A 45 -5.89 -4.73 -0.61
C PRO A 45 -4.76 -4.60 0.43
N TRP A 46 -4.13 -3.43 0.51
CA TRP A 46 -2.99 -3.14 1.37
C TRP A 46 -3.27 -1.98 2.32
N ILE A 47 -2.94 -2.18 3.60
CA ILE A 47 -3.01 -1.18 4.65
C ILE A 47 -1.58 -0.82 5.04
N GLY A 48 -1.22 0.46 4.91
CA GLY A 48 0.05 0.98 5.41
C GLY A 48 -0.06 1.35 6.88
N THR A 49 0.97 1.05 7.65
CA THR A 49 1.05 1.46 9.07
C THR A 49 1.70 2.83 9.20
N ARG A 50 2.76 3.10 8.41
CA ARG A 50 3.51 4.34 8.44
C ARG A 50 4.01 4.73 7.06
N GLY A 51 3.87 6.01 6.71
CA GLY A 51 4.44 6.59 5.48
C GLY A 51 5.90 7.01 5.67
N HIS A 52 6.66 7.07 4.58
CA HIS A 52 8.05 7.55 4.58
C HIS A 52 8.21 8.70 3.58
N LYS A 53 8.84 9.81 4.01
CA LYS A 53 8.94 11.04 3.19
C LYS A 53 9.67 10.81 1.87
N GLU A 54 10.71 9.98 1.88
CA GLU A 54 11.52 9.71 0.69
C GLU A 54 10.87 8.70 -0.26
N ARG A 55 9.87 7.92 0.19
CA ARG A 55 9.26 6.85 -0.59
C ARG A 55 8.08 7.38 -1.39
N GLN A 56 8.38 8.00 -2.54
CA GLN A 56 7.39 8.60 -3.43
C GLN A 56 6.80 7.58 -4.42
N CYS A 57 6.35 6.42 -3.93
CA CYS A 57 5.95 5.28 -4.77
C CYS A 57 4.89 5.63 -5.82
N GLY A 58 3.93 6.50 -5.50
CA GLY A 58 2.92 6.96 -6.46
C GLY A 58 3.54 7.74 -7.63
N LYS A 59 4.41 8.72 -7.33
CA LYS A 59 5.14 9.52 -8.32
C LYS A 59 6.07 8.64 -9.17
N TRP A 60 6.75 7.70 -8.53
CA TRP A 60 7.63 6.75 -9.21
C TRP A 60 6.89 5.78 -10.13
N ARG A 61 5.71 5.30 -9.72
CA ARG A 61 4.84 4.47 -10.57
C ARG A 61 4.40 5.27 -11.81
N TYR A 62 4.00 6.52 -11.63
CA TYR A 62 3.66 7.41 -12.74
C TYR A 62 4.82 7.53 -13.74
N PHE A 63 6.03 7.82 -13.24
CA PHE A 63 7.22 7.93 -14.08
C PHE A 63 7.54 6.64 -14.84
N PHE A 64 7.50 5.50 -14.15
CA PHE A 64 7.72 4.20 -14.79
C PHE A 64 6.68 3.92 -15.88
N SER A 65 5.40 4.19 -15.63
CA SER A 65 4.33 3.95 -16.60
C SER A 65 4.43 4.80 -17.86
N HIS A 66 4.99 6.02 -17.80
CA HIS A 66 5.04 6.94 -18.94
C HIS A 66 6.38 6.88 -19.70
N TRP A 67 7.50 6.72 -18.98
CA TRP A 67 8.84 6.80 -19.58
C TRP A 67 9.64 5.50 -19.45
N ASN A 68 9.05 4.45 -18.87
CA ASN A 68 9.67 3.14 -18.69
C ASN A 68 11.04 3.16 -18.00
N PHE A 69 11.28 4.14 -17.12
CA PHE A 69 12.49 4.21 -16.32
C PHE A 69 12.20 3.90 -14.84
N ILE A 70 13.14 3.23 -14.18
CA ILE A 70 13.04 2.88 -12.76
C ILE A 70 13.78 3.95 -11.93
N PRO A 71 13.08 4.74 -11.08
CA PRO A 71 13.72 5.77 -10.27
C PRO A 71 14.79 5.22 -9.33
N ARG A 72 15.81 6.04 -9.00
CA ARG A 72 16.90 5.64 -8.08
C ARG A 72 16.38 5.08 -6.75
N GLY A 73 15.35 5.68 -6.17
CA GLY A 73 14.73 5.20 -4.93
C GLY A 73 14.16 3.78 -5.06
N CYS A 74 13.48 3.46 -6.16
CA CYS A 74 12.97 2.11 -6.41
C CYS A 74 14.09 1.06 -6.49
N ARG A 75 15.25 1.41 -7.06
CA ARG A 75 16.41 0.50 -7.20
C ARG A 75 17.07 0.14 -5.86
N HIS A 76 16.83 0.92 -4.81
CA HIS A 76 17.35 0.69 -3.46
C HIS A 76 16.23 0.40 -2.45
N CYS A 77 15.02 0.09 -2.93
CA CYS A 77 13.87 -0.19 -2.09
C CYS A 77 13.89 -1.65 -1.60
N TRP A 78 14.66 -1.91 -0.54
CA TRP A 78 14.68 -3.20 0.12
C TRP A 78 13.53 -3.34 1.12
N LYS A 79 13.12 -4.58 1.34
CA LYS A 79 12.06 -4.93 2.29
C LYS A 79 12.21 -6.36 2.79
N VAL A 80 11.84 -6.58 4.04
CA VAL A 80 11.60 -7.91 4.61
C VAL A 80 10.19 -8.32 4.24
N VAL A 81 10.00 -9.57 3.82
CA VAL A 81 8.71 -10.10 3.39
C VAL A 81 8.28 -11.24 4.30
N TRP A 82 7.11 -11.11 4.90
CA TRP A 82 6.42 -12.18 5.59
C TRP A 82 5.22 -12.66 4.75
N THR A 83 4.81 -13.92 4.92
CA THR A 83 3.64 -14.51 4.25
C THR A 83 2.85 -15.37 5.22
N GLY A 84 1.53 -15.20 5.23
CA GLY A 84 0.58 -15.99 6.01
C GLY A 84 -0.60 -16.46 5.16
N LYS A 85 -1.37 -17.41 5.70
CA LYS A 85 -2.51 -18.03 5.01
C LYS A 85 -3.86 -17.65 5.61
N THR A 86 -3.87 -17.15 6.85
CA THR A 86 -5.12 -16.84 7.55
C THR A 86 -5.22 -15.34 7.87
N LEU A 87 -6.45 -14.86 7.98
CA LEU A 87 -6.74 -13.48 8.35
C LEU A 87 -6.28 -13.17 9.78
N ASP A 88 -6.37 -14.15 10.68
CA ASP A 88 -5.85 -14.07 12.05
C ASP A 88 -4.34 -13.77 12.08
N GLN A 89 -3.55 -14.49 11.28
CA GLN A 89 -2.11 -14.22 11.15
C GLN A 89 -1.85 -12.80 10.61
N LEU A 90 -2.65 -12.32 9.65
CA LEU A 90 -2.54 -10.94 9.16
C LEU A 90 -2.78 -9.94 10.30
N PHE A 91 -3.80 -10.15 11.14
CA PHE A 91 -4.10 -9.24 12.25
C PHE A 91 -3.00 -9.22 13.31
N GLN A 92 -2.43 -10.38 13.66
CA GLN A 92 -1.28 -10.46 14.56
C GLN A 92 -0.08 -9.69 14.02
N ILE A 93 0.25 -9.87 12.74
CA ILE A 93 1.33 -9.13 12.09
C ILE A 93 1.05 -7.63 12.02
N ARG A 94 -0.20 -7.23 11.77
CA ARG A 94 -0.59 -5.82 11.80
C ARG A 94 -0.38 -5.20 13.18
N GLN A 95 -0.61 -5.97 14.25
CA GLN A 95 -0.37 -5.51 15.61
C GLN A 95 1.13 -5.29 15.84
N ILE A 96 1.97 -6.26 15.46
CA ILE A 96 3.44 -6.14 15.51
C ILE A 96 3.92 -4.92 14.73
N GLN A 97 3.44 -4.72 13.49
CA GLN A 97 3.81 -3.57 12.65
C GLN A 97 3.48 -2.22 13.29
N LYS A 98 2.42 -2.14 14.10
CA LYS A 98 2.06 -0.92 14.84
C LYS A 98 2.99 -0.67 16.02
N GLU A 99 3.47 -1.73 16.67
CA GLU A 99 4.35 -1.68 17.84
C GLU A 99 5.79 -1.34 17.44
N ASP A 100 6.29 -1.92 16.33
CA ASP A 100 7.68 -1.73 15.86
C ASP A 100 8.01 -0.30 15.40
N ASN A 101 6.99 0.52 15.13
CA ASN A 101 7.13 1.89 14.60
C ASN A 101 7.97 1.99 13.29
N LEU A 102 8.13 0.89 12.56
CA LEU A 102 8.85 0.85 11.28
C LEU A 102 7.93 1.16 10.10
N VAL A 103 8.53 1.59 8.97
CA VAL A 103 7.79 1.79 7.72
C VAL A 103 7.33 0.44 7.21
N SER A 104 6.03 0.20 7.26
CA SER A 104 5.49 -1.13 7.01
C SER A 104 4.10 -1.07 6.38
N LYS A 105 3.72 -2.18 5.74
CA LYS A 105 2.37 -2.42 5.26
C LYS A 105 2.05 -3.91 5.27
N CYS A 106 0.77 -4.23 5.34
CA CYS A 106 0.28 -5.60 5.22
C CYS A 106 -1.00 -5.65 4.40
N GLY A 107 -1.36 -6.81 3.86
CA GLY A 107 -2.49 -6.93 2.96
C GLY A 107 -2.62 -8.30 2.32
N ILE A 108 -3.52 -8.39 1.35
CA ILE A 108 -3.75 -9.59 0.54
C ILE A 108 -3.02 -9.47 -0.81
N GLU A 109 -2.42 -10.57 -1.25
CA GLU A 109 -1.78 -10.68 -2.56
C GLU A 109 -2.82 -11.03 -3.63
N LEU A 110 -3.08 -10.09 -4.55
CA LEU A 110 -4.04 -10.28 -5.64
C LEU A 110 -3.36 -10.62 -6.98
N ARG A 111 -2.03 -10.66 -7.03
CA ARG A 111 -1.30 -10.84 -8.30
C ARG A 111 -1.07 -12.33 -8.57
N PRO A 112 -1.62 -12.89 -9.67
CA PRO A 112 -1.55 -14.33 -9.94
C PRO A 112 -0.12 -14.83 -10.17
N TYR A 113 0.74 -14.00 -10.78
CA TYR A 113 2.11 -14.37 -11.13
C TYR A 113 3.07 -14.51 -9.93
N THR A 114 2.61 -14.25 -8.70
CA THR A 114 3.44 -14.34 -7.50
C THR A 114 3.52 -15.73 -6.88
N GLY A 115 2.66 -16.66 -7.33
CA GLY A 115 2.48 -17.98 -6.70
C GLY A 115 1.87 -17.92 -5.29
N LYS A 116 1.45 -16.73 -4.84
CA LYS A 116 0.91 -16.46 -3.50
C LYS A 116 -0.48 -15.82 -3.57
N LEU A 117 -1.21 -16.02 -4.67
CA LEU A 117 -2.53 -15.45 -4.87
C LEU A 117 -3.46 -15.84 -3.71
N GLY A 118 -4.13 -14.85 -3.12
CA GLY A 118 -5.03 -15.04 -1.98
C GLY A 118 -4.32 -15.19 -0.63
N TYR A 119 -2.99 -15.27 -0.59
CA TYR A 119 -2.25 -15.27 0.67
C TYR A 119 -2.11 -13.85 1.21
N TYR A 120 -1.90 -13.79 2.52
CA TYR A 120 -1.61 -12.55 3.22
C TYR A 120 -0.11 -12.30 3.23
N GLN A 121 0.27 -11.03 3.13
CA GLN A 121 1.65 -10.61 3.12
C GLN A 121 1.84 -9.37 3.97
N ALA A 122 3.06 -9.23 4.48
CA ALA A 122 3.49 -8.06 5.20
C ALA A 122 4.91 -7.69 4.76
N PHE A 123 5.16 -6.39 4.68
CA PHE A 123 6.45 -5.82 4.33
C PHE A 123 6.92 -4.84 5.39
N TRP A 124 8.19 -4.93 5.75
CA TRP A 124 8.94 -3.90 6.49
C TRP A 124 9.97 -3.33 5.54
N TYR A 125 9.98 -2.02 5.39
CA TYR A 125 10.85 -1.31 4.49
C TYR A 125 12.07 -0.78 5.23
N THR A 126 13.24 -0.97 4.64
CA THR A 126 14.50 -0.38 5.13
C THR A 126 14.54 1.12 4.83
N ASP A 127 15.58 1.83 5.24
CA ASP A 127 15.90 3.11 4.61
C ASP A 127 16.40 2.89 3.17
N LEU A 128 16.17 3.88 2.29
CA LEU A 128 16.62 3.80 0.89
C LEU A 128 18.14 3.73 0.77
N ASN A 129 18.86 4.30 1.74
CA ASN A 129 20.33 4.26 1.78
C ASN A 129 20.87 3.04 2.55
N GLY A 130 20.03 2.32 3.30
CA GLY A 130 20.45 1.18 4.11
C GLY A 130 20.75 -0.08 3.28
N GLY A 131 20.22 -0.16 2.06
CA GLY A 131 20.46 -1.29 1.17
C GLY A 131 20.00 -2.63 1.75
N LEU A 132 20.65 -3.71 1.31
CA LEU A 132 20.42 -5.05 1.86
C LEU A 132 20.86 -5.16 3.33
N LYS A 133 21.90 -4.43 3.73
CA LYS A 133 22.45 -4.48 5.09
C LYS A 133 21.43 -3.99 6.11
N GLY A 134 20.83 -2.83 5.87
CA GLY A 134 19.76 -2.30 6.73
C GLY A 134 18.46 -3.10 6.71
N GLY A 135 18.34 -4.13 5.86
CA GLY A 135 17.23 -5.09 5.91
C GLY A 135 17.51 -6.34 6.73
N ARG A 136 18.74 -6.51 7.19
CA ARG A 136 19.17 -7.63 8.07
C ARG A 136 19.28 -7.22 9.53
N GLU A 137 19.40 -5.93 9.79
CA GLU A 137 19.37 -5.30 11.12
C GLU A 137 17.93 -5.16 11.60
#